data_AF-A0A3G1KP18-F1
#
_entry.id   AF-A0A3G1KP18-F1
#
_cell.length_a   1.000
_cell.length_b   1.000
_cell.length_c   1.000
_cell.angle_alpha   90.00
_cell.angle_beta   90.00
_cell.angle_gamma   90.00
#
_symmetry.space_group_name_H-M   'P 1'
#
loop_
_entity.id
_entity.type
_entity.pdbx_description
1 polymer ?
#
loop_
_entity_poly.entity_id
_entity_poly.type
_entity_poly.pdbx_seq_one_letter_code
_entity_poly.pdbx_strand_id
1 'polypeptide(L)'
;MKKLVDIQSFGSIDADNDEYLLQSFEDHEAYIKVLKREKFLVTGRKGSGKTAIYKKIITTKERDFFTFGHAFSDYPWHFHEKQAKEGVPDFDKFTHSWKYLILLTTAKIILNQDQSLPFDDASFEYLSKIEGFVVDSYGTRDPDVTQIFSPSKKLKLKPTFDIDVGILHAGISPESVPIAELPLIVSEVNKNLAHYIIYSLNPNNGYYICFDQLDLGFDPNSPQYYNRLIGLILAARDLNILAKEMKRKFFVVIFLRDDIYDQLHFEDKNKITENFYTLIEWDTQRTSRTLKGLMEKRFKATIGEFKDEVTWERVFDEAQEMPGHQTKYKYITERTYLRPRDIIKFTNSVLQSYKNSVGLEGGDQSNLFLNQDLHNAREEYGRYFQREIDDEIHKHIPAYNKYFEILKGIGVYRFRKDQFIMEYQNRTAILPEGITPLQVLKELYEFSILGYYKRGGKGFGGSEYVFKYKEPSQEFDETSDLFQVHLGLIDFLGLKRYEKK
;
A
#
# COMPACT_ATOMS: atom_id res chain seq x y z
N MET A 1 -9.61 17.84 28.57
CA MET A 1 -9.25 17.98 27.14
C MET A 1 -8.32 19.17 26.95
N LYS A 2 -7.18 19.00 26.27
CA LYS A 2 -6.26 20.09 25.92
C LYS A 2 -6.92 21.10 24.96
N LYS A 3 -6.45 22.36 24.94
CA LYS A 3 -6.93 23.33 23.96
C LYS A 3 -6.33 23.03 22.58
N LEU A 4 -7.09 23.23 21.51
CA LEU A 4 -6.65 23.00 20.13
C LEU A 4 -5.43 23.85 19.77
N VAL A 5 -5.35 25.07 20.31
CA VAL A 5 -4.20 25.97 20.09
C VAL A 5 -2.86 25.38 20.58
N ASP A 6 -2.91 24.52 21.60
CA ASP A 6 -1.74 23.88 22.21
C ASP A 6 -1.30 22.61 21.46
N ILE A 7 -2.15 22.06 20.57
CA ILE A 7 -1.87 20.82 19.83
C ILE A 7 -0.90 21.10 18.70
N GLN A 8 0.23 20.39 18.62
CA GLN A 8 1.18 20.60 17.52
C GLN A 8 0.71 20.00 16.19
N SER A 9 0.18 18.77 16.22
CA SER A 9 -0.28 18.02 15.05
C SER A 9 -1.19 16.86 15.50
N PHE A 10 -2.04 16.37 14.59
CA PHE A 10 -2.84 15.15 14.73
C PHE A 10 -2.14 13.88 14.21
N GLY A 11 -0.86 14.00 13.88
CA GLY A 11 0.00 12.92 13.37
C GLY A 11 0.69 13.27 12.08
N SER A 12 1.60 12.39 11.67
CA SER A 12 2.36 12.55 10.43
C SER A 12 1.61 11.94 9.24
N ILE A 13 1.93 12.45 8.05
CA ILE A 13 1.48 11.87 6.76
C ILE A 13 2.22 10.58 6.41
N ASP A 14 3.38 10.38 7.03
CA ASP A 14 4.23 9.23 6.86
C ASP A 14 4.09 8.31 8.07
N ALA A 15 3.71 7.05 7.81
CA ALA A 15 3.59 6.01 8.82
C ALA A 15 4.93 5.73 9.53
N ASP A 16 6.07 6.02 8.87
CA ASP A 16 7.39 5.90 9.49
C ASP A 16 7.65 6.86 10.62
N ASN A 17 7.08 8.06 10.53
CA ASN A 17 7.30 9.16 11.45
C ASN A 17 6.05 9.56 12.25
N ASP A 18 5.01 8.72 12.27
CA ASP A 18 3.75 9.00 12.96
C ASP A 18 3.70 8.37 14.36
N GLU A 19 3.99 9.19 15.38
CA GLU A 19 4.00 8.78 16.79
C GLU A 19 2.65 8.27 17.28
N TYR A 20 1.54 8.72 16.68
CA TYR A 20 0.19 8.34 17.08
C TYR A 20 -0.33 7.10 16.35
N LEU A 21 0.41 6.55 15.39
CA LEU A 21 -0.08 5.50 14.48
C LEU A 21 -0.63 4.28 15.22
N LEU A 22 0.11 3.74 16.19
CA LEU A 22 -0.30 2.52 16.90
C LEU A 22 -1.43 2.78 17.90
N GLN A 23 -1.45 3.96 18.53
CA GLN A 23 -2.48 4.34 19.51
C GLN A 23 -3.80 4.68 18.83
N SER A 24 -3.75 5.23 17.62
CA SER A 24 -4.91 5.63 16.83
C SER A 24 -5.27 4.64 15.72
N PHE A 25 -4.67 3.45 15.73
CA PHE A 25 -4.89 2.44 14.70
C PHE A 25 -6.37 2.01 14.64
N GLU A 26 -6.90 1.95 13.43
CA GLU A 26 -8.23 1.42 13.15
C GLU A 26 -8.10 -0.02 12.65
N ASP A 27 -8.81 -0.95 13.30
CA ASP A 27 -8.79 -2.37 12.95
C ASP A 27 -9.59 -2.62 11.65
N HIS A 28 -8.98 -2.21 10.55
CA HIS A 28 -9.52 -2.32 9.20
C HIS A 28 -9.74 -3.79 8.82
N GLU A 29 -10.76 -4.07 8.01
CA GLU A 29 -11.14 -5.41 7.59
C GLU A 29 -9.97 -6.14 6.93
N ALA A 30 -9.14 -5.43 6.17
CA ALA A 30 -7.90 -5.95 5.59
C ALA A 30 -6.92 -6.49 6.66
N TYR A 31 -6.70 -5.75 7.76
CA TYR A 31 -5.86 -6.19 8.87
C TYR A 31 -6.46 -7.43 9.55
N ILE A 32 -7.77 -7.43 9.80
CA ILE A 32 -8.47 -8.57 10.41
C ILE A 32 -8.36 -9.82 9.54
N LYS A 33 -8.55 -9.71 8.22
CA LYS A 33 -8.40 -10.83 7.27
C LYS A 33 -6.97 -11.38 7.23
N VAL A 34 -5.97 -10.52 7.41
CA VAL A 34 -4.56 -10.94 7.56
C VAL A 34 -4.36 -11.72 8.85
N LEU A 35 -4.85 -11.22 10.00
CA LEU A 35 -4.74 -11.92 11.28
C LEU A 35 -5.43 -13.30 11.25
N LYS A 36 -6.58 -13.38 10.56
CA LYS A 36 -7.31 -14.63 10.32
C LYS A 36 -6.66 -15.55 9.29
N ARG A 37 -5.59 -15.10 8.60
CA ARG A 37 -4.86 -15.85 7.57
C ARG A 37 -5.73 -16.21 6.36
N GLU A 38 -6.64 -15.30 6.01
CA GLU A 38 -7.60 -15.47 4.91
C GLU A 38 -7.10 -14.82 3.62
N LYS A 39 -6.59 -13.60 3.71
CA LYS A 39 -6.15 -12.79 2.56
C LYS A 39 -4.72 -12.33 2.78
N PHE A 40 -3.81 -12.76 1.91
CA PHE A 40 -2.40 -12.39 2.02
C PHE A 40 -2.01 -11.20 1.15
N LEU A 41 -2.78 -10.92 0.10
CA LEU A 41 -2.51 -9.83 -0.82
C LEU A 41 -3.35 -8.62 -0.42
N VAL A 42 -2.72 -7.66 0.25
CA VAL A 42 -3.36 -6.43 0.71
C VAL A 42 -2.99 -5.31 -0.25
N THR A 43 -3.98 -4.73 -0.91
CA THR A 43 -3.77 -3.68 -1.91
C THR A 43 -4.43 -2.36 -1.55
N GLY A 44 -4.02 -1.31 -2.24
CA GLY A 44 -4.66 -0.01 -2.21
C GLY A 44 -3.70 1.10 -2.65
N ARG A 45 -4.24 2.27 -2.98
CA ARG A 45 -3.47 3.43 -3.43
C ARG A 45 -2.40 3.88 -2.43
N LYS A 46 -1.41 4.66 -2.90
CA LYS A 46 -0.44 5.35 -2.02
C LYS A 46 -1.20 6.18 -0.98
N GLY A 47 -0.84 6.08 0.30
CA GLY A 47 -1.51 6.79 1.42
C GLY A 47 -2.77 6.13 2.00
N SER A 48 -3.23 4.98 1.48
CA SER A 48 -4.45 4.26 1.96
C SER A 48 -4.32 3.59 3.33
N GLY A 49 -3.09 3.35 3.83
CA GLY A 49 -2.86 2.71 5.12
C GLY A 49 -2.15 1.34 5.08
N LYS A 50 -1.65 0.90 3.91
CA LYS A 50 -0.86 -0.35 3.78
C LYS A 50 0.28 -0.44 4.80
N THR A 51 1.15 0.57 4.83
CA THR A 51 2.28 0.65 5.77
C THR A 51 1.84 0.71 7.23
N ALA A 52 0.66 1.28 7.52
CA ALA A 52 0.11 1.26 8.88
C ALA A 52 -0.28 -0.16 9.31
N ILE A 53 -0.92 -0.95 8.43
CA ILE A 53 -1.22 -2.36 8.70
C ILE A 53 0.06 -3.17 8.84
N TYR A 54 1.01 -2.99 7.92
CA TYR A 54 2.33 -3.62 7.98
C TYR A 54 3.00 -3.35 9.33
N LYS A 55 3.12 -2.08 9.73
CA LYS A 55 3.69 -1.67 11.02
C LYS A 55 2.97 -2.26 12.20
N LYS A 56 1.63 -2.23 12.20
CA LYS A 56 0.84 -2.81 13.29
C LYS A 56 1.19 -4.28 13.48
N ILE A 57 1.33 -5.04 12.39
CA ILE A 57 1.75 -6.45 12.47
C ILE A 57 3.17 -6.55 13.02
N ILE A 58 4.17 -5.95 12.37
CA ILE A 58 5.58 -6.16 12.72
C ILE A 58 6.01 -5.57 14.08
N THR A 59 5.21 -4.66 14.65
CA THR A 59 5.44 -4.09 15.99
C THR A 59 4.63 -4.77 17.09
N THR A 60 3.75 -5.72 16.74
CA THR A 60 3.00 -6.50 17.74
C THR A 60 3.97 -7.38 18.52
N LYS A 61 3.99 -7.20 19.84
CA LYS A 61 4.85 -7.94 20.76
C LYS A 61 4.00 -8.80 21.69
N GLU A 62 3.60 -9.97 21.20
CA GLU A 62 2.89 -10.98 21.98
C GLU A 62 3.75 -12.26 22.06
N ARG A 63 3.54 -13.09 23.09
CA ARG A 63 4.40 -14.26 23.36
C ARG A 63 4.33 -15.32 22.27
N ASP A 64 3.20 -15.41 21.60
CA ASP A 64 2.85 -16.39 20.57
C ASP A 64 2.67 -15.73 19.20
N PHE A 65 3.22 -14.52 18.99
CA PHE A 65 3.11 -13.76 17.74
C PHE A 65 4.49 -13.33 17.25
N PHE A 66 4.99 -14.03 16.23
CA PHE A 66 6.31 -13.77 15.66
C PHE A 66 6.17 -13.18 14.26
N THR A 67 7.00 -12.19 13.97
CA THR A 67 6.93 -11.45 12.71
C THR A 67 8.30 -11.11 12.17
N PHE A 68 8.42 -11.08 10.85
CA PHE A 68 9.53 -10.43 10.17
C PHE A 68 9.02 -9.57 9.03
N GLY A 69 9.49 -8.33 8.98
CA GLY A 69 9.15 -7.36 7.94
C GLY A 69 10.31 -7.16 6.98
N HIS A 70 10.05 -7.34 5.69
CA HIS A 70 10.96 -6.98 4.62
C HIS A 70 10.59 -5.59 4.08
N ALA A 71 11.50 -4.63 4.27
CA ALA A 71 11.51 -3.35 3.58
C ALA A 71 12.68 -3.36 2.59
N PHE A 72 12.39 -3.21 1.30
CA PHE A 72 13.38 -3.42 0.22
C PHE A 72 14.17 -2.17 -0.17
N SER A 73 14.26 -1.16 0.71
CA SER A 73 15.01 0.08 0.44
C SER A 73 16.46 -0.19 0.02
N ASP A 74 17.11 -1.13 0.70
CA ASP A 74 18.55 -1.45 0.53
C ASP A 74 18.79 -2.90 0.08
N TYR A 75 17.76 -3.55 -0.47
CA TYR A 75 17.87 -4.95 -0.89
C TYR A 75 18.64 -5.07 -2.21
N PRO A 76 19.62 -5.99 -2.32
CA PRO A 76 20.47 -6.12 -3.51
C PRO A 76 19.75 -6.87 -4.63
N TRP A 77 18.80 -6.19 -5.30
CA TRP A 77 17.97 -6.75 -6.38
C TRP A 77 18.77 -7.42 -7.50
N HIS A 78 19.92 -6.87 -7.85
CA HIS A 78 20.81 -7.43 -8.86
C HIS A 78 21.32 -8.85 -8.53
N PHE A 79 21.41 -9.23 -7.24
CA PHE A 79 21.73 -10.60 -6.86
C PHE A 79 20.52 -11.52 -6.93
N HIS A 80 19.33 -11.02 -6.58
CA HIS A 80 18.08 -11.77 -6.74
C HIS A 80 17.74 -12.00 -8.22
N GLU A 81 17.99 -11.04 -9.09
CA GLU A 81 17.78 -11.19 -10.54
C GLU A 81 18.57 -12.36 -11.12
N LYS A 82 19.78 -12.62 -10.61
CA LYS A 82 20.60 -13.79 -10.99
C LYS A 82 20.02 -15.12 -10.52
N GLN A 83 18.99 -15.09 -9.68
CA GLN A 83 18.30 -16.28 -9.18
C GLN A 83 17.07 -16.65 -10.01
N ALA A 84 16.94 -16.09 -11.23
CA ALA A 84 15.93 -16.50 -12.18
C ALA A 84 16.18 -17.96 -12.59
N LYS A 85 15.14 -18.80 -12.47
CA LYS A 85 15.21 -20.18 -12.96
C LYS A 85 15.11 -20.20 -14.48
N GLU A 86 15.99 -20.94 -15.13
CA GLU A 86 15.95 -21.15 -16.58
C GLU A 86 14.93 -22.24 -16.96
N GLY A 87 14.40 -22.16 -18.18
CA GLY A 87 13.49 -23.18 -18.72
C GLY A 87 12.07 -23.17 -18.14
N VAL A 88 11.70 -22.18 -17.33
CA VAL A 88 10.33 -21.97 -16.84
C VAL A 88 9.72 -20.70 -17.48
N PRO A 89 8.39 -20.56 -17.50
CA PRO A 89 7.75 -19.33 -17.97
C PRO A 89 8.25 -18.09 -17.22
N ASP A 90 8.31 -16.96 -17.93
CA ASP A 90 8.88 -15.71 -17.40
C ASP A 90 8.25 -15.25 -16.07
N PHE A 91 6.94 -15.46 -15.92
CA PHE A 91 6.19 -15.08 -14.73
C PHE A 91 6.49 -15.95 -13.50
N ASP A 92 7.07 -17.14 -13.69
CA ASP A 92 7.35 -18.11 -12.61
C ASP A 92 8.85 -18.17 -12.23
N LYS A 93 9.73 -17.56 -13.03
CA LYS A 93 11.19 -17.69 -12.87
C LYS A 93 11.75 -17.23 -11.53
N PHE A 94 11.04 -16.39 -10.78
CA PHE A 94 11.46 -15.92 -9.45
C PHE A 94 10.72 -16.58 -8.28
N THR A 95 9.73 -17.45 -8.54
CA THR A 95 8.93 -18.07 -7.47
C THR A 95 9.78 -18.83 -6.47
N HIS A 96 10.77 -19.61 -6.94
CA HIS A 96 11.62 -20.39 -6.05
C HIS A 96 12.64 -19.55 -5.27
N SER A 97 13.16 -18.47 -5.84
CA SER A 97 14.06 -17.58 -5.08
C SER A 97 13.30 -16.84 -3.98
N TRP A 98 12.05 -16.44 -4.22
CA TRP A 98 11.18 -15.91 -3.17
C TRP A 98 10.84 -16.93 -2.08
N LYS A 99 10.49 -18.17 -2.46
CA LYS A 99 10.30 -19.26 -1.49
C LYS A 99 11.55 -19.42 -0.60
N TYR A 100 12.73 -19.42 -1.21
CA TYR A 100 13.98 -19.55 -0.49
C TYR A 100 14.20 -18.43 0.54
N LEU A 101 13.99 -17.16 0.15
CA LEU A 101 14.07 -16.02 1.05
C LEU A 101 13.05 -16.11 2.20
N ILE A 102 11.80 -16.45 1.91
CA ILE A 102 10.73 -16.59 2.90
C ILE A 102 11.08 -17.71 3.89
N LEU A 103 11.55 -18.85 3.40
CA LEU A 103 11.94 -19.99 4.23
C LEU A 103 13.13 -19.65 5.14
N LEU A 104 14.18 -19.01 4.62
CA LEU A 104 15.30 -18.56 5.47
C LEU A 104 14.89 -17.48 6.48
N THR A 105 13.97 -16.59 6.09
CA THR A 105 13.39 -15.62 7.03
C THR A 105 12.63 -16.33 8.15
N THR A 106 11.86 -17.36 7.81
CA THR A 106 11.15 -18.18 8.80
C THR A 106 12.12 -18.93 9.70
N ALA A 107 13.19 -19.50 9.14
CA ALA A 107 14.27 -20.15 9.88
C ALA A 107 14.90 -19.19 10.90
N LYS A 108 15.18 -17.94 10.50
CA LYS A 108 15.68 -16.89 11.40
C LYS A 108 14.71 -16.63 12.57
N ILE A 109 13.41 -16.58 12.31
CA ILE A 109 12.39 -16.42 13.37
C ILE A 109 12.43 -17.59 14.35
N ILE A 110 12.30 -18.84 13.87
CA ILE A 110 12.22 -20.01 14.75
C ILE A 110 13.51 -20.27 15.52
N LEU A 111 14.67 -19.91 14.96
CA LEU A 111 15.97 -20.14 15.60
C LEU A 111 16.33 -19.07 16.63
N ASN A 112 15.81 -17.84 16.51
CA ASN A 112 16.31 -16.70 17.30
C ASN A 112 15.22 -15.94 18.06
N GLN A 113 13.96 -16.00 17.61
CA GLN A 113 12.84 -15.27 18.22
C GLN A 113 11.89 -16.20 18.96
N ASP A 114 11.55 -17.34 18.35
CA ASP A 114 10.70 -18.33 19.01
C ASP A 114 11.50 -19.07 20.09
N GLN A 115 11.19 -18.75 21.34
CA GLN A 115 11.81 -19.36 22.52
C GLN A 115 11.02 -20.55 23.05
N SER A 116 9.98 -21.00 22.34
CA SER A 116 9.24 -22.19 22.73
C SER A 116 10.09 -23.45 22.58
N LEU A 117 9.85 -24.42 23.45
CA LEU A 117 10.44 -25.73 23.29
C LEU A 117 9.80 -26.42 22.06
N PRO A 118 10.57 -27.25 21.34
CA PRO A 118 10.00 -28.15 20.35
C PRO A 118 8.84 -28.93 20.95
N PHE A 119 7.74 -29.04 20.20
CA PHE A 119 6.50 -29.61 20.72
C PHE A 119 6.45 -31.14 20.64
N ASP A 120 7.38 -31.75 19.90
CA ASP A 120 7.61 -33.20 19.78
C ASP A 120 9.06 -33.51 19.34
N ASP A 121 9.44 -34.78 19.33
CA ASP A 121 10.80 -35.21 18.96
C ASP A 121 11.14 -34.87 17.50
N ALA A 122 10.16 -34.96 16.60
CA ALA A 122 10.34 -34.68 15.17
C ALA A 122 10.67 -33.20 14.95
N SER A 123 9.94 -32.28 15.60
CA SER A 123 10.20 -30.85 15.52
C SER A 123 11.57 -30.47 16.05
N PHE A 124 12.08 -31.16 17.09
CA PHE A 124 13.45 -30.98 17.58
C PHE A 124 14.51 -31.42 16.56
N GLU A 125 14.31 -32.59 15.93
CA GLU A 125 15.20 -33.08 14.87
C GLU A 125 15.23 -32.12 13.68
N TYR A 126 14.06 -31.67 13.22
CA TYR A 126 13.96 -30.73 12.11
C TYR A 126 14.55 -29.36 12.45
N LEU A 127 14.37 -28.88 13.68
CA LEU A 127 14.98 -27.62 14.12
C LEU A 127 16.51 -27.72 14.09
N SER A 128 17.07 -28.86 14.50
CA SER A 128 18.50 -29.15 14.44
C SER A 128 19.02 -29.20 13.00
N LYS A 129 18.24 -29.76 12.06
CA LYS A 129 18.56 -29.77 10.62
C LYS A 129 18.56 -28.36 10.03
N ILE A 130 17.57 -27.53 10.40
CA ILE A 130 17.48 -26.13 9.97
C ILE A 130 18.68 -25.34 10.51
N GLU A 131 18.96 -25.45 11.81
CA GLU A 131 20.11 -24.80 12.45
C GLU A 131 21.42 -25.19 11.76
N GLY A 132 21.64 -26.50 11.55
CA GLY A 132 22.82 -27.00 10.86
C GLY A 132 22.96 -26.41 9.45
N PHE A 133 21.90 -26.43 8.64
CA PHE A 133 21.93 -25.85 7.30
C PHE A 133 22.24 -24.34 7.31
N VAL A 134 21.57 -23.59 8.20
CA VAL A 134 21.72 -22.13 8.29
C VAL A 134 23.13 -21.76 8.77
N VAL A 135 23.63 -22.39 9.83
CA VAL A 135 24.96 -22.14 10.37
C VAL A 135 26.05 -22.57 9.39
N ASP A 136 25.94 -23.75 8.79
CA ASP A 136 26.96 -24.25 7.87
C ASP A 136 27.03 -23.38 6.58
N SER A 137 25.88 -22.90 6.07
CA SER A 137 25.80 -22.10 4.83
C SER A 137 26.08 -20.60 5.03
N TYR A 138 25.69 -20.05 6.19
CA TYR A 138 25.72 -18.60 6.43
C TYR A 138 26.61 -18.17 7.60
N GLY A 139 27.14 -19.11 8.38
CA GLY A 139 28.09 -18.88 9.47
C GLY A 139 27.47 -18.47 10.81
N THR A 140 26.14 -18.32 10.88
CA THR A 140 25.43 -17.87 12.09
C THR A 140 23.98 -18.35 12.05
N ARG A 141 23.35 -18.51 13.23
CA ARG A 141 21.90 -18.76 13.37
C ARG A 141 21.05 -17.57 12.94
N ASP A 142 21.63 -16.37 12.93
CA ASP A 142 20.94 -15.11 12.67
C ASP A 142 21.47 -14.41 11.40
N PRO A 143 21.33 -15.02 10.21
CA PRO A 143 21.87 -14.44 8.99
C PRO A 143 21.17 -13.13 8.63
N ASP A 144 21.90 -12.24 7.96
CA ASP A 144 21.30 -11.13 7.24
C ASP A 144 20.58 -11.68 6.00
N VAL A 145 19.24 -11.72 6.08
CA VAL A 145 18.38 -12.27 5.02
C VAL A 145 18.44 -11.43 3.74
N THR A 146 18.91 -10.19 3.78
CA THR A 146 19.09 -9.36 2.58
C THR A 146 20.30 -9.78 1.75
N GLN A 147 21.26 -10.49 2.35
CA GLN A 147 22.53 -10.88 1.72
C GLN A 147 22.58 -12.36 1.33
N ILE A 148 21.46 -13.10 1.41
CA ILE A 148 21.46 -14.56 1.18
C ILE A 148 21.82 -14.96 -0.24
N PHE A 149 21.65 -14.05 -1.20
CA PHE A 149 22.00 -14.23 -2.62
C PHE A 149 23.37 -13.65 -2.99
N SER A 150 24.13 -13.12 -2.03
CA SER A 150 25.46 -12.57 -2.31
C SER A 150 26.38 -13.65 -2.90
N PRO A 151 27.10 -13.40 -4.01
CA PRO A 151 28.01 -14.35 -4.66
C PRO A 151 29.09 -14.93 -3.77
N SER A 152 29.40 -14.27 -2.65
CA SER A 152 30.34 -14.78 -1.65
C SER A 152 29.81 -15.96 -0.84
N LYS A 153 28.50 -16.25 -0.89
CA LYS A 153 27.86 -17.33 -0.14
C LYS A 153 27.98 -18.68 -0.86
N LYS A 154 28.13 -19.74 -0.07
CA LYS A 154 28.12 -21.14 -0.52
C LYS A 154 27.18 -21.94 0.37
N LEU A 155 26.25 -22.66 -0.22
CA LEU A 155 25.31 -23.51 0.47
C LEU A 155 26.00 -24.80 0.89
N LYS A 156 25.86 -25.16 2.16
CA LYS A 156 26.34 -26.41 2.73
C LYS A 156 25.20 -27.41 2.81
N LEU A 157 25.14 -28.29 1.83
CA LEU A 157 24.04 -29.24 1.67
C LEU A 157 24.51 -30.59 2.20
N LYS A 158 23.88 -31.05 3.29
CA LYS A 158 24.12 -32.39 3.83
C LYS A 158 23.42 -33.44 2.96
N PRO A 159 23.85 -34.72 2.99
CA PRO A 159 23.21 -35.80 2.23
C PRO A 159 21.71 -36.00 2.51
N THR A 160 21.19 -35.40 3.58
CA THR A 160 19.75 -35.37 3.90
C THR A 160 18.95 -34.47 2.96
N PHE A 161 19.60 -33.59 2.20
CA PHE A 161 18.96 -32.87 1.10
C PHE A 161 18.95 -33.77 -0.12
N ASP A 162 17.77 -34.30 -0.47
CA ASP A 162 17.56 -35.08 -1.68
C ASP A 162 17.66 -34.18 -2.92
N ILE A 163 18.86 -34.11 -3.51
CA ILE A 163 19.22 -33.23 -4.64
C ILE A 163 19.77 -34.09 -5.77
N ASP A 164 19.25 -33.89 -6.98
CA ASP A 164 19.82 -34.48 -8.17
C ASP A 164 21.14 -33.81 -8.53
N VAL A 165 22.22 -34.52 -8.21
CA VAL A 165 23.60 -34.06 -8.36
C VAL A 165 24.00 -33.89 -9.82
N GLY A 166 23.32 -34.58 -10.75
CA GLY A 166 23.64 -34.55 -12.19
C GLY A 166 23.33 -33.21 -12.87
N ILE A 167 22.60 -32.32 -12.19
CA ILE A 167 22.19 -31.02 -12.72
C ILE A 167 23.26 -29.94 -12.47
N LEU A 168 24.21 -30.16 -11.54
CA LEU A 168 25.26 -29.20 -11.23
C LEU A 168 26.34 -29.14 -12.33
N HIS A 169 26.91 -27.97 -12.55
CA HIS A 169 28.05 -27.81 -13.44
C HIS A 169 29.28 -28.62 -12.97
N ALA A 170 30.09 -29.08 -13.93
CA ALA A 170 31.26 -29.92 -13.66
C ALA A 170 32.28 -29.23 -12.72
N GLY A 171 32.77 -29.99 -11.73
CA GLY A 171 33.75 -29.50 -10.74
C GLY A 171 33.15 -28.88 -9.48
N ILE A 172 31.81 -28.83 -9.37
CA ILE A 172 31.10 -28.31 -8.20
C ILE A 172 30.82 -29.45 -7.22
N SER A 173 31.26 -29.29 -5.96
CA SER A 173 30.97 -30.24 -4.88
C SER A 173 29.51 -30.09 -4.43
N PRO A 174 28.73 -31.18 -4.36
CA PRO A 174 27.34 -31.16 -3.90
C PRO A 174 27.19 -30.68 -2.45
N GLU A 175 28.20 -30.91 -1.63
CA GLU A 175 28.23 -30.51 -0.22
C GLU A 175 28.54 -29.02 -0.03
N SER A 176 28.95 -28.33 -1.10
CA SER A 176 29.39 -26.93 -1.04
C SER A 176 29.08 -26.18 -2.34
N VAL A 177 27.80 -25.91 -2.57
CA VAL A 177 27.29 -25.32 -3.81
C VAL A 177 27.39 -23.78 -3.79
N PRO A 178 28.06 -23.14 -4.76
CA PRO A 178 28.05 -21.68 -4.89
C PRO A 178 26.64 -21.13 -5.09
N ILE A 179 26.33 -19.96 -4.53
CA ILE A 179 24.97 -19.39 -4.67
C ILE A 179 24.56 -19.13 -6.13
N ALA A 180 25.53 -18.96 -7.04
CA ALA A 180 25.27 -18.78 -8.46
C ALA A 180 24.61 -20.02 -9.12
N GLU A 181 24.80 -21.20 -8.52
CA GLU A 181 24.22 -22.47 -8.96
C GLU A 181 22.87 -22.77 -8.30
N LEU A 182 22.45 -21.96 -7.32
CA LEU A 182 21.20 -22.15 -6.61
C LEU A 182 20.01 -22.33 -7.57
N PRO A 183 19.84 -21.56 -8.66
CA PRO A 183 18.69 -21.72 -9.57
C PRO A 183 18.47 -23.13 -10.11
N LEU A 184 19.54 -23.92 -10.22
CA LEU A 184 19.50 -25.30 -10.71
C LEU A 184 18.91 -26.27 -9.68
N ILE A 185 19.11 -26.01 -8.38
CA ILE A 185 18.77 -26.92 -7.27
C ILE A 185 17.76 -26.32 -6.27
N VAL A 186 17.33 -25.08 -6.48
CA VAL A 186 16.54 -24.29 -5.52
C VAL A 186 15.18 -24.94 -5.24
N SER A 187 14.64 -25.72 -6.18
CA SER A 187 13.37 -26.42 -6.03
C SER A 187 13.48 -27.51 -4.95
N GLU A 188 14.52 -28.33 -5.06
CA GLU A 188 14.86 -29.43 -4.16
C GLU A 188 15.25 -28.90 -2.78
N VAL A 189 16.08 -27.84 -2.74
CA VAL A 189 16.44 -27.16 -1.50
C VAL A 189 15.19 -26.61 -0.80
N ASN A 190 14.32 -25.91 -1.53
CA ASN A 190 13.08 -25.38 -0.95
C ASN A 190 12.12 -26.47 -0.48
N LYS A 191 12.01 -27.59 -1.19
CA LYS A 191 11.17 -28.73 -0.77
C LYS A 191 11.61 -29.25 0.60
N ASN A 192 12.92 -29.47 0.76
CA ASN A 192 13.50 -29.94 2.02
C ASN A 192 13.36 -28.89 3.14
N LEU A 193 13.70 -27.62 2.86
CA LEU A 193 13.59 -26.55 3.85
C LEU A 193 12.15 -26.29 4.28
N ALA A 194 11.20 -26.24 3.34
CA ALA A 194 9.78 -26.07 3.64
C ALA A 194 9.27 -27.22 4.52
N HIS A 195 9.68 -28.46 4.22
CA HIS A 195 9.35 -29.60 5.06
C HIS A 195 9.87 -29.42 6.48
N TYR A 196 11.16 -29.14 6.67
CA TYR A 196 11.73 -28.97 8.00
C TYR A 196 11.08 -27.81 8.76
N ILE A 197 10.94 -26.65 8.11
CA ILE A 197 10.37 -25.46 8.73
C ILE A 197 8.93 -25.70 9.16
N ILE A 198 8.05 -26.18 8.28
CA ILE A 198 6.63 -26.35 8.58
C ILE A 198 6.40 -27.33 9.74
N TYR A 199 7.22 -28.37 9.85
CA TYR A 199 7.13 -29.33 10.96
C TYR A 199 7.78 -28.82 12.26
N SER A 200 8.69 -27.85 12.20
CA SER A 200 9.25 -27.20 13.39
C SER A 200 8.38 -26.07 13.96
N LEU A 201 7.42 -25.53 13.20
CA LEU A 201 6.56 -24.45 13.68
C LEU A 201 5.63 -24.92 14.81
N ASN A 202 5.68 -24.25 15.95
CA ASN A 202 4.80 -24.51 17.07
C ASN A 202 3.34 -24.21 16.66
N PRO A 203 2.41 -25.18 16.74
CA PRO A 203 1.05 -24.98 16.26
C PRO A 203 0.25 -23.96 17.09
N ASN A 204 0.71 -23.61 18.30
CA ASN A 204 0.09 -22.59 19.13
C ASN A 204 0.52 -21.17 18.75
N ASN A 205 1.70 -21.00 18.13
CA ASN A 205 2.28 -19.70 17.81
C ASN A 205 1.92 -19.25 16.39
N GLY A 206 1.69 -17.96 16.19
CA GLY A 206 1.52 -17.32 14.89
C GLY A 206 2.85 -16.81 14.33
N TYR A 207 3.09 -17.05 13.04
CA TYR A 207 4.30 -16.61 12.35
C TYR A 207 3.91 -15.83 11.09
N TYR A 208 4.40 -14.60 10.96
CA TYR A 208 4.09 -13.73 9.83
C TYR A 208 5.36 -13.24 9.14
N ILE A 209 5.36 -13.28 7.82
CA ILE A 209 6.40 -12.64 6.99
C ILE A 209 5.72 -11.61 6.14
N CYS A 210 6.06 -10.34 6.33
CA CYS A 210 5.40 -9.23 5.68
C CYS A 210 6.33 -8.54 4.69
N PHE A 211 5.82 -8.22 3.51
CA PHE A 211 6.52 -7.49 2.46
C PHE A 211 5.80 -6.17 2.19
N ASP A 212 6.46 -5.04 2.45
CA ASP A 212 5.95 -3.69 2.12
C ASP A 212 6.98 -2.92 1.28
N GLN A 213 6.58 -1.75 0.75
CA GLN A 213 7.43 -0.87 -0.06
C GLN A 213 8.00 -1.54 -1.32
N LEU A 214 7.26 -2.49 -1.89
CA LEU A 214 7.61 -3.18 -3.14
C LEU A 214 7.61 -2.25 -4.37
N ASP A 215 7.02 -1.07 -4.25
CA ASP A 215 6.96 -0.03 -5.27
C ASP A 215 8.20 0.88 -5.33
N LEU A 216 9.12 0.76 -4.37
CA LEU A 216 10.41 1.46 -4.42
C LEU A 216 11.22 0.99 -5.63
N GLY A 217 11.75 1.96 -6.39
CA GLY A 217 12.47 1.66 -7.63
C GLY A 217 11.57 1.11 -8.75
N PHE A 218 10.24 1.26 -8.65
CA PHE A 218 9.33 0.90 -9.72
C PHE A 218 9.69 1.61 -11.03
N ASP A 219 10.00 0.80 -12.03
CA ASP A 219 10.11 1.18 -13.44
C ASP A 219 9.02 0.44 -14.22
N PRO A 220 7.98 1.16 -14.71
CA PRO A 220 6.89 0.54 -15.45
C PRO A 220 7.36 -0.14 -16.75
N ASN A 221 8.57 0.16 -17.23
CA ASN A 221 9.16 -0.41 -18.44
C ASN A 221 10.05 -1.63 -18.17
N SER A 222 10.13 -2.14 -16.92
CA SER A 222 10.96 -3.29 -16.57
C SER A 222 10.11 -4.57 -16.45
N PRO A 223 10.13 -5.49 -17.45
CA PRO A 223 9.46 -6.78 -17.34
C PRO A 223 9.99 -7.63 -16.17
N GLN A 224 11.27 -7.48 -15.82
CA GLN A 224 11.90 -8.22 -14.73
C GLN A 224 11.27 -7.84 -13.38
N TYR A 225 10.95 -6.56 -13.17
CA TYR A 225 10.25 -6.11 -11.97
C TYR A 225 8.89 -6.81 -11.82
N TYR A 226 8.05 -6.80 -12.86
CA TYR A 226 6.75 -7.48 -12.81
C TYR A 226 6.89 -8.98 -12.56
N ASN A 227 7.82 -9.65 -13.24
CA ASN A 227 8.10 -11.06 -13.02
C ASN A 227 8.52 -11.36 -11.58
N ARG A 228 9.29 -10.47 -10.93
CA ARG A 228 9.65 -10.63 -9.51
C ARG A 228 8.42 -10.50 -8.61
N LEU A 229 7.55 -9.52 -8.84
CA LEU A 229 6.32 -9.37 -8.07
C LEU A 229 5.40 -10.58 -8.22
N ILE A 230 5.24 -11.07 -9.45
CA ILE A 230 4.44 -12.27 -9.73
C ILE A 230 5.04 -13.47 -8.99
N GLY A 231 6.35 -13.68 -9.09
CA GLY A 231 7.03 -14.75 -8.35
C GLY A 231 6.84 -14.65 -6.83
N LEU A 232 6.81 -13.45 -6.25
CA LEU A 232 6.55 -13.24 -4.83
C LEU A 232 5.11 -13.63 -4.46
N ILE A 233 4.13 -13.21 -5.27
CA ILE A 233 2.72 -13.55 -5.07
C ILE A 233 2.51 -15.06 -5.15
N LEU A 234 3.11 -15.73 -6.14
CA LEU A 234 3.03 -17.18 -6.29
C LEU A 234 3.73 -17.91 -5.13
N ALA A 235 4.90 -17.45 -4.71
CA ALA A 235 5.63 -18.02 -3.57
C ALA A 235 4.84 -17.91 -2.26
N ALA A 236 4.27 -16.73 -1.98
CA ALA A 236 3.44 -16.50 -0.81
C ALA A 236 2.18 -17.37 -0.83
N ARG A 237 1.50 -17.46 -1.98
CA ARG A 237 0.34 -18.34 -2.17
C ARG A 237 0.68 -19.79 -1.81
N ASP A 238 1.73 -20.33 -2.40
CA ASP A 238 2.10 -21.73 -2.25
C ASP A 238 2.47 -22.07 -0.79
N LEU A 239 3.25 -21.21 -0.13
CA LEU A 239 3.63 -21.43 1.27
C LEU A 239 2.46 -21.25 2.24
N ASN A 240 1.54 -20.32 1.96
CA ASN A 240 0.34 -20.12 2.76
C ASN A 240 -0.63 -21.32 2.63
N ILE A 241 -0.78 -21.88 1.43
CA ILE A 241 -1.57 -23.10 1.22
C ILE A 241 -0.94 -24.28 1.98
N LEU A 242 0.38 -24.48 1.83
CA LEU A 242 1.09 -25.54 2.55
C LEU A 242 0.92 -25.42 4.07
N ALA A 243 1.08 -24.23 4.64
CA ALA A 243 0.87 -24.01 6.07
C ALA A 243 -0.56 -24.30 6.52
N LYS A 244 -1.55 -23.90 5.71
CA LYS A 244 -2.97 -24.17 5.98
C LYS A 244 -3.29 -25.66 5.96
N GLU A 245 -2.80 -26.39 4.96
CA GLU A 245 -2.96 -27.85 4.84
C GLU A 245 -2.34 -28.58 6.05
N MET A 246 -1.18 -28.11 6.48
CA MET A 246 -0.44 -28.64 7.64
C MET A 246 -0.94 -28.09 8.99
N LYS A 247 -2.02 -27.30 8.99
CA LYS A 247 -2.64 -26.67 10.18
C LYS A 247 -1.64 -25.87 11.03
N ARG A 248 -0.67 -25.22 10.37
CA ARG A 248 0.29 -24.31 11.01
C ARG A 248 -0.16 -22.88 10.84
N LYS A 249 0.01 -22.07 11.89
CA LYS A 249 -0.38 -20.66 11.95
C LYS A 249 0.67 -19.75 11.27
N PHE A 250 1.18 -20.15 10.12
CA PHE A 250 2.14 -19.39 9.31
C PHE A 250 1.44 -18.62 8.19
N PHE A 251 1.87 -17.38 7.95
CA PHE A 251 1.27 -16.54 6.92
C PHE A 251 2.23 -15.50 6.33
N VAL A 252 2.51 -15.60 5.04
CA VAL A 252 3.19 -14.57 4.25
C VAL A 252 2.16 -13.53 3.84
N VAL A 253 2.47 -12.24 3.95
CA VAL A 253 1.59 -11.11 3.61
C VAL A 253 2.33 -10.15 2.69
N ILE A 254 1.66 -9.71 1.63
CA ILE A 254 2.19 -8.79 0.62
C ILE A 254 1.33 -7.53 0.62
N PHE A 255 1.97 -6.39 0.82
CA PHE A 255 1.38 -5.07 0.65
C PHE A 255 1.81 -4.52 -0.71
N LEU A 256 0.85 -4.28 -1.61
CA LEU A 256 1.12 -3.82 -2.97
C LEU A 256 0.21 -2.65 -3.34
N ARG A 257 0.68 -1.74 -4.19
CA ARG A 257 -0.23 -0.74 -4.77
C ARG A 257 -1.21 -1.42 -5.73
N ASP A 258 -2.44 -0.91 -5.76
CA ASP A 258 -3.49 -1.40 -6.65
C ASP A 258 -3.14 -1.19 -8.12
N ASP A 259 -2.68 0.00 -8.50
CA ASP A 259 -2.25 0.30 -9.87
C ASP A 259 -1.14 -0.63 -10.39
N ILE A 260 -0.15 -0.97 -9.55
CA ILE A 260 0.90 -1.94 -9.88
C ILE A 260 0.30 -3.35 -10.02
N TYR A 261 -0.60 -3.76 -9.11
CA TYR A 261 -1.24 -5.07 -9.16
C TYR A 261 -2.09 -5.25 -10.44
N ASP A 262 -2.80 -4.21 -10.84
CA ASP A 262 -3.66 -4.23 -12.02
C ASP A 262 -2.87 -4.45 -13.31
N GLN A 263 -1.63 -3.95 -13.38
CA GLN A 263 -0.69 -4.14 -14.50
C GLN A 263 -0.06 -5.54 -14.55
N LEU A 264 -0.17 -6.35 -13.49
CA LEU A 264 0.39 -7.71 -13.51
C LEU A 264 -0.42 -8.63 -14.42
N HIS A 265 0.26 -9.40 -15.26
CA HIS A 265 -0.36 -10.40 -16.13
C HIS A 265 0.30 -11.76 -15.93
N PHE A 266 -0.46 -12.72 -15.41
CA PHE A 266 0.00 -14.08 -15.17
C PHE A 266 -1.18 -15.04 -15.04
N GLU A 267 -0.90 -16.34 -15.22
CA GLU A 267 -1.88 -17.41 -15.06
C GLU A 267 -2.45 -17.41 -13.62
N ASP A 268 -3.71 -17.78 -13.46
CA ASP A 268 -4.41 -17.78 -12.15
C ASP A 268 -4.59 -16.42 -11.45
N LYS A 269 -4.25 -15.26 -12.05
CA LYS A 269 -4.45 -13.93 -11.41
C LYS A 269 -5.86 -13.79 -10.82
N ASN A 270 -6.90 -14.09 -11.62
CA ASN A 270 -8.30 -14.00 -11.17
C ASN A 270 -8.60 -14.90 -9.97
N LYS A 271 -8.05 -16.13 -9.94
CA LYS A 271 -8.22 -17.05 -8.81
C LYS A 271 -7.54 -16.49 -7.55
N ILE A 272 -6.38 -15.85 -7.69
CA ILE A 272 -5.71 -15.17 -6.57
C ILE A 272 -6.53 -13.96 -6.11
N THR A 273 -7.05 -13.15 -7.03
CA THR A 273 -7.91 -12.01 -6.72
C THR A 273 -9.13 -12.46 -5.92
N GLU A 274 -9.87 -13.46 -6.38
CA GLU A 274 -11.08 -13.90 -5.67
C GLU A 274 -10.77 -14.47 -4.28
N ASN A 275 -9.73 -15.29 -4.17
CA ASN A 275 -9.49 -16.09 -2.95
C ASN A 275 -8.60 -15.40 -1.92
N PHE A 276 -7.65 -14.55 -2.32
CA PHE A 276 -6.56 -14.10 -1.45
C PHE A 276 -6.32 -12.59 -1.40
N TYR A 277 -7.05 -11.81 -2.20
CA TYR A 277 -6.95 -10.35 -2.25
C TYR A 277 -7.88 -9.65 -1.24
N THR A 278 -7.42 -8.52 -0.71
CA THR A 278 -8.25 -7.55 0.00
C THR A 278 -7.79 -6.13 -0.31
N LEU A 279 -8.72 -5.28 -0.72
CA LEU A 279 -8.48 -3.85 -0.96
C LEU A 279 -8.66 -3.06 0.34
N ILE A 280 -7.83 -2.04 0.55
CA ILE A 280 -8.01 -1.03 1.60
C ILE A 280 -8.82 0.13 1.02
N GLU A 281 -10.00 0.34 1.58
CA GLU A 281 -10.91 1.43 1.19
C GLU A 281 -11.49 2.07 2.45
N TRP A 282 -11.82 3.36 2.36
CA TRP A 282 -12.40 4.12 3.45
C TRP A 282 -13.63 4.87 2.99
N ASP A 283 -14.64 4.96 3.85
CA ASP A 283 -15.87 5.72 3.57
C ASP A 283 -16.61 5.30 2.28
N THR A 284 -16.44 4.04 1.87
CA THR A 284 -17.20 3.42 0.79
C THR A 284 -18.29 2.52 1.37
N GLN A 285 -19.26 2.13 0.54
CA GLN A 285 -20.32 1.20 0.96
C GLN A 285 -19.79 -0.23 1.26
N ARG A 286 -18.53 -0.52 0.88
CA ARG A 286 -17.89 -1.83 1.01
C ARG A 286 -17.14 -2.01 2.34
N THR A 287 -17.02 -0.95 3.13
CA THR A 287 -16.30 -0.94 4.42
C THR A 287 -17.16 -0.36 5.53
N SER A 288 -16.97 -0.85 6.75
CA SER A 288 -17.55 -0.26 7.95
C SER A 288 -16.66 0.84 8.55
N ARG A 289 -15.43 0.98 8.04
CA ARG A 289 -14.41 1.87 8.59
C ARG A 289 -14.44 3.22 7.89
N THR A 290 -14.42 4.26 8.72
CA THR A 290 -14.49 5.64 8.28
C THR A 290 -13.23 6.38 8.69
N LEU A 291 -12.83 7.35 7.87
CA LEU A 291 -11.78 8.30 8.21
C LEU A 291 -12.19 9.17 9.41
N LYS A 292 -13.49 9.37 9.64
CA LYS A 292 -14.03 10.01 10.85
C LYS A 292 -13.58 9.24 12.11
N GLY A 293 -13.86 7.94 12.17
CA GLY A 293 -13.48 7.11 13.32
C GLY A 293 -11.96 7.05 13.53
N LEU A 294 -11.19 6.99 12.44
CA LEU A 294 -9.73 7.11 12.51
C LEU A 294 -9.30 8.45 13.15
N MET A 295 -9.88 9.56 12.72
CA MET A 295 -9.55 10.88 13.25
C MET A 295 -10.00 11.06 14.70
N GLU A 296 -11.15 10.50 15.10
CA GLU A 296 -11.61 10.53 16.50
C GLU A 296 -10.62 9.81 17.43
N LYS A 297 -10.06 8.67 17.01
CA LYS A 297 -8.97 8.00 17.74
C LYS A 297 -7.73 8.88 17.83
N ARG A 298 -7.38 9.63 16.78
CA ARG A 298 -6.27 10.59 16.80
C ARG A 298 -6.55 11.77 17.73
N PHE A 299 -7.76 12.33 17.69
CA PHE A 299 -8.17 13.41 18.61
C PHE A 299 -8.12 12.95 20.06
N LYS A 300 -8.51 11.72 20.34
CA LYS A 300 -8.36 11.13 21.67
C LYS A 300 -6.89 11.03 22.09
N ALA A 301 -6.00 10.60 21.20
CA ALA A 301 -4.57 10.48 21.49
C ALA A 301 -3.88 11.85 21.70
N THR A 302 -4.31 12.90 20.99
CA THR A 302 -3.64 14.21 21.05
C THR A 302 -4.28 15.20 22.02
N ILE A 303 -5.61 15.23 22.09
CA ILE A 303 -6.39 16.22 22.85
C ILE A 303 -7.01 15.63 24.13
N GLY A 304 -7.34 14.34 24.13
CA GLY A 304 -8.06 13.68 25.22
C GLY A 304 -7.26 13.62 26.52
N GLU A 305 -7.95 13.73 27.66
CA GLU A 305 -7.41 13.31 28.95
C GLU A 305 -7.75 11.84 29.23
N PHE A 306 -7.13 11.24 30.25
CA PHE A 306 -7.31 9.82 30.55
C PHE A 306 -8.80 9.49 30.79
N LYS A 307 -9.38 8.65 29.92
CA LYS A 307 -10.80 8.22 29.83
C LYS A 307 -11.76 9.09 29.01
N ASP A 308 -11.32 10.20 28.40
CA ASP A 308 -12.19 10.99 27.52
C ASP A 308 -12.53 10.25 26.21
N GLU A 309 -13.78 10.34 25.80
CA GLU A 309 -14.16 10.16 24.38
C GLU A 309 -14.10 11.53 23.69
N VAL A 310 -13.41 11.57 22.56
CA VAL A 310 -13.25 12.77 21.73
C VAL A 310 -13.87 12.48 20.37
N THR A 311 -15.12 12.90 20.21
CA THR A 311 -15.85 12.78 18.93
C THR A 311 -15.48 13.91 17.98
N TRP A 312 -15.81 13.75 16.71
CA TRP A 312 -15.59 14.76 15.68
C TRP A 312 -16.22 16.12 16.03
N GLU A 313 -17.44 16.12 16.57
CA GLU A 313 -18.20 17.31 16.93
C GLU A 313 -17.61 18.07 18.13
N ARG A 314 -16.68 17.44 18.88
CA ARG A 314 -15.89 18.12 19.92
C ARG A 314 -14.67 18.86 19.37
N VAL A 315 -14.38 18.70 18.08
CA VAL A 315 -13.25 19.31 17.39
C VAL A 315 -13.72 20.22 16.25
N PHE A 316 -14.80 19.86 15.56
CA PHE A 316 -15.41 20.63 14.47
C PHE A 316 -16.80 21.11 14.85
N ASP A 317 -17.09 22.38 14.59
CA ASP A 317 -18.41 22.96 14.84
C ASP A 317 -19.45 22.50 13.80
N GLU A 318 -20.10 21.35 13.99
CA GLU A 318 -21.14 20.88 13.05
C GLU A 318 -22.49 21.62 13.21
N ALA A 319 -22.61 22.64 14.08
CA ALA A 319 -23.82 23.46 14.18
C ALA A 319 -23.98 24.42 12.99
N GLN A 320 -22.88 24.76 12.32
CA GLN A 320 -22.86 25.58 11.10
C GLN A 320 -22.47 24.75 9.88
N GLU A 321 -23.35 24.70 8.90
CA GLU A 321 -23.14 23.94 7.66
C GLU A 321 -22.11 24.61 6.73
N MET A 322 -21.40 23.79 5.96
CA MET A 322 -20.57 24.24 4.84
C MET A 322 -21.43 24.52 3.58
N PRO A 323 -20.92 25.27 2.59
CA PRO A 323 -21.67 25.56 1.37
C PRO A 323 -22.23 24.30 0.69
N GLY A 324 -23.53 24.32 0.39
CA GLY A 324 -24.25 23.17 -0.16
C GLY A 324 -24.85 22.22 0.89
N HIS A 325 -25.13 22.72 2.10
CA HIS A 325 -25.71 21.95 3.22
C HIS A 325 -24.87 20.72 3.58
N GLN A 326 -23.55 20.88 3.57
CA GLN A 326 -22.60 19.79 3.83
C GLN A 326 -22.07 19.89 5.26
N THR A 327 -21.87 18.75 5.92
CA THR A 327 -21.05 18.69 7.14
C THR A 327 -19.60 19.03 6.83
N LYS A 328 -18.85 19.46 7.85
CA LYS A 328 -17.41 19.72 7.70
C LYS A 328 -16.65 18.45 7.32
N TYR A 329 -17.06 17.31 7.87
CA TYR A 329 -16.51 16.00 7.47
C TYR A 329 -16.67 15.75 5.97
N LYS A 330 -17.89 15.86 5.45
CA LYS A 330 -18.18 15.65 4.01
C LYS A 330 -17.37 16.62 3.15
N TYR A 331 -17.33 17.89 3.55
CA TYR A 331 -16.59 18.93 2.86
C TYR A 331 -15.09 18.62 2.71
N ILE A 332 -14.47 18.07 3.76
CA ILE A 332 -13.07 17.62 3.73
C ILE A 332 -12.94 16.40 2.82
N THR A 333 -13.77 15.37 3.02
CA THR A 333 -13.65 14.11 2.26
C THR A 333 -13.79 14.30 0.75
N GLU A 334 -14.67 15.19 0.28
CA GLU A 334 -14.87 15.50 -1.15
C GLU A 334 -13.65 16.18 -1.80
N ARG A 335 -12.68 16.66 -1.01
CA ARG A 335 -11.43 17.28 -1.47
C ARG A 335 -10.21 16.36 -1.30
N THR A 336 -10.40 15.17 -0.78
CA THR A 336 -9.36 14.15 -0.58
C THR A 336 -9.60 12.96 -1.50
N TYR A 337 -8.64 12.05 -1.64
CA TYR A 337 -8.87 10.75 -2.29
C TYR A 337 -9.38 9.68 -1.31
N LEU A 338 -10.02 10.08 -0.20
CA LEU A 338 -10.50 9.18 0.86
C LEU A 338 -9.38 8.29 1.43
N ARG A 339 -8.26 8.94 1.79
CA ARG A 339 -7.09 8.28 2.35
C ARG A 339 -6.77 8.82 3.74
N PRO A 340 -6.33 7.98 4.69
CA PRO A 340 -5.83 8.41 6.00
C PRO A 340 -4.86 9.58 5.92
N ARG A 341 -3.87 9.47 5.03
CA ARG A 341 -2.86 10.52 4.82
C ARG A 341 -3.47 11.88 4.45
N ASP A 342 -4.45 11.88 3.54
CA ASP A 342 -5.05 13.10 3.01
C ASP A 342 -5.90 13.79 4.08
N ILE A 343 -6.71 13.06 4.84
CA ILE A 343 -7.54 13.65 5.90
C ILE A 343 -6.70 14.16 7.09
N ILE A 344 -5.62 13.45 7.45
CA ILE A 344 -4.69 13.89 8.50
C ILE A 344 -4.05 15.20 8.06
N LYS A 345 -3.56 15.29 6.81
CA LYS A 345 -2.95 16.52 6.31
C LYS A 345 -3.95 17.66 6.21
N PHE A 346 -5.16 17.42 5.70
CA PHE A 346 -6.20 18.45 5.66
C PHE A 346 -6.50 18.98 7.07
N THR A 347 -6.71 18.08 8.02
CA THR A 347 -7.02 18.46 9.42
C THR A 347 -5.87 19.22 10.08
N ASN A 348 -4.61 18.87 9.78
CA ASN A 348 -3.44 19.62 10.24
C ASN A 348 -3.35 21.03 9.61
N SER A 349 -3.74 21.19 8.34
CA SER A 349 -3.86 22.51 7.71
C SER A 349 -4.98 23.35 8.32
N VAL A 350 -6.10 22.72 8.72
CA VAL A 350 -7.17 23.39 9.48
C VAL A 350 -6.67 23.85 10.85
N LEU A 351 -5.94 22.99 11.56
CA LEU A 351 -5.30 23.33 12.83
C LEU A 351 -4.37 24.54 12.69
N GLN A 352 -3.55 24.58 11.63
CA GLN A 352 -2.66 25.71 11.38
C GLN A 352 -3.45 27.00 11.10
N SER A 353 -4.52 26.94 10.31
CA SER A 353 -5.40 28.10 10.09
C SER A 353 -6.03 28.58 11.40
N TYR A 354 -6.55 27.67 12.22
CA TYR A 354 -7.16 27.97 13.51
C TYR A 354 -6.18 28.68 14.45
N LYS A 355 -4.93 28.21 14.52
CA LYS A 355 -3.91 28.88 15.35
C LYS A 355 -3.60 30.30 14.89
N ASN A 356 -3.61 30.53 13.58
CA ASN A 356 -3.38 31.85 13.01
C ASN A 356 -4.54 32.82 13.31
N SER A 357 -5.78 32.32 13.43
CA SER A 357 -6.96 33.14 13.71
C SER A 357 -7.12 33.47 15.19
N VAL A 358 -6.86 32.51 16.09
CA VAL A 358 -6.93 32.71 17.56
C VAL A 358 -5.90 33.73 18.07
N GLY A 359 -4.77 33.88 17.37
CA GLY A 359 -3.72 34.84 17.73
C GLY A 359 -4.03 36.30 17.38
N LEU A 360 -5.16 36.59 16.71
CA LEU A 360 -5.53 37.94 16.27
C LEU A 360 -6.50 38.61 17.27
N GLU A 361 -6.39 39.93 17.41
CA GLU A 361 -7.36 40.72 18.20
C GLU A 361 -8.76 40.58 17.59
N GLY A 362 -9.72 40.08 18.37
CA GLY A 362 -11.08 39.78 17.91
C GLY A 362 -11.27 38.38 17.29
N GLY A 363 -10.25 37.53 17.34
CA GLY A 363 -10.36 36.12 16.94
C GLY A 363 -11.35 35.35 17.80
N ASP A 364 -12.10 34.44 17.18
CA ASP A 364 -13.03 33.54 17.88
C ASP A 364 -12.24 32.65 18.86
N GLN A 365 -12.62 32.67 20.14
CA GLN A 365 -11.97 31.89 21.20
C GLN A 365 -12.62 30.51 21.42
N SER A 366 -13.55 30.10 20.56
CA SER A 366 -14.09 28.75 20.59
C SER A 366 -12.98 27.73 20.42
N ASN A 367 -13.04 26.64 21.19
CA ASN A 367 -12.10 25.53 21.10
C ASN A 367 -12.57 24.51 20.04
N LEU A 368 -13.03 25.00 18.88
CA LEU A 368 -13.60 24.24 17.77
C LEU A 368 -13.12 24.82 16.43
N PHE A 369 -12.98 23.98 15.41
CA PHE A 369 -12.72 24.40 14.04
C PHE A 369 -14.01 24.87 13.35
N LEU A 370 -13.95 26.07 12.81
CA LEU A 370 -15.07 26.77 12.17
C LEU A 370 -14.98 26.70 10.64
N ASN A 371 -16.07 27.10 9.95
CA ASN A 371 -16.10 27.16 8.48
C ASN A 371 -14.92 27.96 7.91
N GLN A 372 -14.55 29.06 8.57
CA GLN A 372 -13.46 29.93 8.11
C GLN A 372 -12.10 29.21 8.14
N ASP A 373 -11.84 28.39 9.17
CA ASP A 373 -10.59 27.64 9.28
C ASP A 373 -10.45 26.61 8.14
N LEU A 374 -11.55 25.93 7.81
CA LEU A 374 -11.60 25.02 6.65
C LEU A 374 -11.41 25.77 5.33
N HIS A 375 -12.01 26.96 5.19
CA HIS A 375 -11.87 27.75 3.96
C HIS A 375 -10.44 28.25 3.75
N ASN A 376 -9.75 28.66 4.81
CA ASN A 376 -8.37 29.13 4.79
C ASN A 376 -7.37 27.99 4.57
N ALA A 377 -7.63 26.80 5.11
CA ALA A 377 -6.76 25.63 4.96
C ALA A 377 -6.69 25.10 3.52
N ARG A 378 -7.67 25.43 2.67
CA ARG A 378 -7.79 24.90 1.31
C ARG A 378 -6.58 25.16 0.43
N GLU A 379 -6.02 26.36 0.48
CA GLU A 379 -4.93 26.72 -0.43
C GLU A 379 -3.66 25.93 -0.11
N GLU A 380 -3.34 25.81 1.18
CA GLU A 380 -2.18 25.05 1.64
C GLU A 380 -2.38 23.55 1.38
N TYR A 381 -3.56 23.01 1.71
CA TYR A 381 -3.89 21.61 1.43
C TYR A 381 -3.90 21.32 -0.08
N GLY A 382 -4.48 22.18 -0.91
CA GLY A 382 -4.53 22.02 -2.36
C GLY A 382 -3.14 21.95 -2.99
N ARG A 383 -2.19 22.78 -2.51
CA ARG A 383 -0.77 22.70 -2.90
C ARG A 383 -0.12 21.39 -2.45
N TYR A 384 -0.42 20.91 -1.25
CA TYR A 384 0.03 19.58 -0.82
C TYR A 384 -0.53 18.47 -1.71
N PHE A 385 -1.83 18.49 -1.95
CA PHE A 385 -2.55 17.48 -2.73
C PHE A 385 -2.03 17.40 -4.16
N GLN A 386 -1.70 18.54 -4.78
CA GLN A 386 -1.07 18.54 -6.10
C GLN A 386 0.32 17.90 -6.09
N ARG A 387 1.17 18.14 -5.08
CA ARG A 387 2.49 17.49 -4.98
C ARG A 387 2.37 15.98 -4.83
N GLU A 388 1.37 15.50 -4.08
CA GLU A 388 1.10 14.06 -3.98
C GLU A 388 0.65 13.45 -5.31
N ILE A 389 -0.10 14.21 -6.10
CA ILE A 389 -0.48 13.81 -7.46
C ILE A 389 0.74 13.83 -8.39
N ASP A 390 1.61 14.83 -8.30
CA ASP A 390 2.87 14.89 -9.08
C ASP A 390 3.71 13.63 -8.85
N ASP A 391 3.93 13.27 -7.58
CA ASP A 391 4.65 12.06 -7.19
C ASP A 391 4.05 10.77 -7.75
N GLU A 392 2.72 10.69 -7.87
CA GLU A 392 2.01 9.52 -8.41
C GLU A 392 2.02 9.50 -9.94
N ILE A 393 1.83 10.65 -10.60
CA ILE A 393 1.61 10.75 -12.04
C ILE A 393 2.91 10.82 -12.84
N HIS A 394 3.93 11.50 -12.32
CA HIS A 394 5.08 11.93 -13.13
C HIS A 394 5.77 10.78 -13.88
N LYS A 395 5.83 9.58 -13.29
CA LYS A 395 6.41 8.38 -13.91
C LYS A 395 5.57 7.80 -15.05
N HIS A 396 4.25 7.99 -15.02
CA HIS A 396 3.32 7.45 -16.01
C HIS A 396 3.02 8.47 -17.11
N ILE A 397 2.88 9.74 -16.74
CA ILE A 397 2.54 10.84 -17.66
C ILE A 397 3.45 12.04 -17.36
N PRO A 398 4.69 12.06 -17.90
CA PRO A 398 5.63 13.16 -17.66
C PRO A 398 5.08 14.54 -18.08
N ALA A 399 4.17 14.56 -19.05
CA ALA A 399 3.58 15.76 -19.63
C ALA A 399 2.33 16.28 -18.88
N TYR A 400 1.91 15.68 -17.76
CA TYR A 400 0.61 15.98 -17.14
C TYR A 400 0.41 17.46 -16.77
N ASN A 401 1.48 18.18 -16.42
CA ASN A 401 1.44 19.62 -16.13
C ASN A 401 0.90 20.43 -17.33
N LYS A 402 1.17 19.99 -18.55
CA LYS A 402 0.65 20.61 -19.78
C LYS A 402 -0.87 20.39 -19.93
N TYR A 403 -1.42 19.34 -19.34
CA TYR A 403 -2.87 19.10 -19.34
C TYR A 403 -3.59 19.98 -18.31
N PHE A 404 -2.93 20.28 -17.18
CA PHE A 404 -3.46 21.26 -16.22
C PHE A 404 -3.63 22.64 -16.84
N GLU A 405 -2.77 23.01 -17.78
CA GLU A 405 -2.91 24.24 -18.55
C GLU A 405 -4.22 24.29 -19.34
N ILE A 406 -4.70 23.16 -19.89
CA ILE A 406 -6.03 23.08 -20.52
C ILE A 406 -7.12 23.36 -19.48
N LEU A 407 -7.07 22.71 -18.32
CA LEU A 407 -8.06 22.90 -17.26
C LEU A 407 -8.10 24.35 -16.74
N LYS A 408 -6.94 24.98 -16.57
CA LYS A 408 -6.83 26.40 -16.19
C LYS A 408 -7.44 27.32 -17.25
N GLY A 409 -7.26 27.00 -18.53
CA GLY A 409 -7.85 27.74 -19.64
C GLY A 409 -9.37 27.68 -19.67
N ILE A 410 -9.95 26.52 -19.37
CA ILE A 410 -11.40 26.34 -19.19
C ILE A 410 -11.91 27.20 -18.01
N GLY A 411 -11.14 27.26 -16.92
CA GLY A 411 -11.37 28.20 -15.81
C GLY A 411 -12.56 27.85 -14.88
N VAL A 412 -13.29 26.76 -15.15
CA VAL A 412 -14.39 26.24 -14.32
C VAL A 412 -14.18 24.77 -13.99
N TYR A 413 -14.57 24.37 -12.77
CA TYR A 413 -14.37 23.00 -12.29
C TYR A 413 -15.32 21.97 -12.90
N ARG A 414 -16.46 22.40 -13.45
CA ARG A 414 -17.39 21.58 -14.21
C ARG A 414 -17.48 22.14 -15.61
N PHE A 415 -17.26 21.29 -16.60
CA PHE A 415 -17.17 21.69 -17.99
C PHE A 415 -17.71 20.60 -18.90
N ARG A 416 -18.04 21.00 -20.12
CA ARG A 416 -18.47 20.11 -21.18
C ARG A 416 -17.30 19.67 -22.07
N LYS A 417 -17.44 18.52 -22.72
CA LYS A 417 -16.41 17.95 -23.62
C LYS A 417 -15.98 18.90 -24.74
N ASP A 418 -16.91 19.67 -25.30
CA ASP A 418 -16.67 20.67 -26.33
C ASP A 418 -15.77 21.82 -25.84
N GLN A 419 -15.97 22.30 -24.61
CA GLN A 419 -15.10 23.31 -23.98
C GLN A 419 -13.67 22.80 -23.81
N PHE A 420 -13.53 21.52 -23.42
CA PHE A 420 -12.22 20.89 -23.31
C PHE A 420 -11.52 20.78 -24.67
N ILE A 421 -12.25 20.36 -25.72
CA ILE A 421 -11.70 20.25 -27.07
C ILE A 421 -11.27 21.63 -27.60
N MET A 422 -12.06 22.67 -27.35
CA MET A 422 -11.72 24.03 -27.75
C MET A 422 -10.42 24.51 -27.10
N GLU A 423 -10.28 24.34 -25.77
CA GLU A 423 -9.07 24.79 -25.08
C GLU A 423 -7.86 23.90 -25.37
N TYR A 424 -8.09 22.61 -25.64
CA TYR A 424 -7.06 21.71 -26.18
C TYR A 424 -6.49 22.26 -27.51
N GLN A 425 -7.35 22.69 -28.44
CA GLN A 425 -6.92 23.24 -29.74
C GLN A 425 -6.05 24.49 -29.57
N ASN A 426 -6.43 25.37 -28.63
CA ASN A 426 -5.67 26.57 -28.28
C ASN A 426 -4.27 26.29 -27.71
N ARG A 427 -4.04 25.08 -27.18
CA ARG A 427 -2.80 24.70 -26.48
C ARG A 427 -2.02 23.56 -27.14
N THR A 428 -2.39 23.17 -28.37
CA THR A 428 -1.70 22.12 -29.13
C THR A 428 -0.17 22.26 -29.17
N ALA A 429 0.35 23.50 -29.22
CA ALA A 429 1.79 23.78 -29.27
C ALA A 429 2.58 23.30 -28.04
N ILE A 430 1.96 23.15 -26.87
CA ILE A 430 2.64 22.70 -25.65
C ILE A 430 2.48 21.19 -25.40
N LEU A 431 1.55 20.54 -26.09
CA LEU A 431 1.17 19.14 -25.83
C LEU A 431 2.14 18.15 -26.52
N PRO A 432 2.25 16.91 -26.02
CA PRO A 432 2.97 15.85 -26.71
C PRO A 432 2.45 15.64 -28.15
N GLU A 433 3.36 15.32 -29.07
CA GLU A 433 3.00 15.06 -30.46
C GLU A 433 2.08 13.85 -30.57
N GLY A 434 1.04 13.94 -31.40
CA GLY A 434 0.12 12.83 -31.69
C GLY A 434 -0.89 12.51 -30.59
N ILE A 435 -0.84 13.17 -29.42
CA ILE A 435 -1.87 12.98 -28.40
C ILE A 435 -3.21 13.53 -28.88
N THR A 436 -4.30 12.93 -28.41
CA THR A 436 -5.67 13.35 -28.74
C THR A 436 -6.39 13.88 -27.49
N PRO A 437 -7.42 14.73 -27.63
CA PRO A 437 -8.22 15.19 -26.49
C PRO A 437 -8.78 14.04 -25.64
N LEU A 438 -9.19 12.94 -26.30
CA LEU A 438 -9.72 11.76 -25.63
C LEU A 438 -8.66 11.05 -24.78
N GLN A 439 -7.44 10.89 -25.30
CA GLN A 439 -6.33 10.31 -24.53
C GLN A 439 -6.00 11.16 -23.30
N VAL A 440 -5.96 12.49 -23.45
CA VAL A 440 -5.74 13.38 -22.29
C VAL A 440 -6.83 13.20 -21.24
N LEU A 441 -8.12 13.14 -21.64
CA LEU A 441 -9.21 12.92 -20.69
C LEU A 441 -9.10 11.57 -19.96
N LYS A 442 -8.73 10.49 -20.67
CA LYS A 442 -8.50 9.16 -20.08
C LYS A 442 -7.35 9.19 -19.08
N GLU A 443 -6.23 9.80 -19.46
CA GLU A 443 -5.05 9.96 -18.61
C GLU A 443 -5.36 10.75 -17.33
N LEU A 444 -6.11 11.86 -17.42
CA LEU A 444 -6.55 12.64 -16.26
C LEU A 444 -7.55 11.86 -15.38
N TYR A 445 -8.41 11.04 -15.98
CA TYR A 445 -9.36 10.20 -15.23
C TYR A 445 -8.67 9.09 -14.45
N GLU A 446 -7.67 8.43 -15.04
CA GLU A 446 -6.96 7.31 -14.42
C GLU A 446 -6.36 7.70 -13.06
N PHE A 447 -5.83 8.93 -12.96
CA PHE A 447 -5.29 9.47 -11.71
C PHE A 447 -6.30 10.27 -10.89
N SER A 448 -7.58 10.24 -11.26
CA SER A 448 -8.68 10.94 -10.58
C SER A 448 -8.58 12.46 -10.53
N ILE A 449 -7.82 13.08 -11.45
CA ILE A 449 -7.80 14.53 -11.60
C ILE A 449 -9.17 15.03 -12.06
N LEU A 450 -9.84 14.27 -12.91
CA LEU A 450 -11.21 14.52 -13.33
C LEU A 450 -12.09 13.28 -13.13
N GLY A 451 -13.38 13.53 -12.99
CA GLY A 451 -14.44 12.52 -13.04
C GLY A 451 -15.41 12.84 -14.15
N TYR A 452 -16.09 11.82 -14.66
CA TYR A 452 -17.11 11.96 -15.70
C TYR A 452 -18.51 11.83 -15.10
N TYR A 453 -19.49 12.47 -15.71
CA TYR A 453 -20.87 12.44 -15.24
C TYR A 453 -21.59 11.20 -15.75
N LYS A 454 -22.02 10.34 -14.83
CA LYS A 454 -22.85 9.18 -15.14
C LYS A 454 -24.30 9.56 -14.86
N ARG A 455 -25.12 9.62 -15.92
CA ARG A 455 -26.57 9.78 -15.79
C ARG A 455 -27.15 8.51 -15.17
N GLY A 456 -27.90 8.65 -14.07
CA GLY A 456 -28.62 7.51 -13.49
C GLY A 456 -29.68 6.95 -14.45
N GLY A 457 -29.89 5.63 -14.43
CA GLY A 457 -30.88 4.95 -15.27
C GLY A 457 -31.29 3.56 -14.74
N LYS A 458 -32.61 3.29 -14.74
CA LYS A 458 -33.33 2.06 -14.31
C LYS A 458 -32.69 1.27 -13.14
N GLY A 459 -32.63 1.90 -11.96
CA GLY A 459 -32.22 1.27 -10.71
C GLY A 459 -32.25 2.26 -9.54
N PHE A 460 -31.70 1.88 -8.39
CA PHE A 460 -31.58 2.74 -7.20
C PHE A 460 -30.42 3.78 -7.31
N GLY A 461 -29.72 3.86 -8.44
CA GLY A 461 -28.58 4.75 -8.63
C GLY A 461 -29.00 6.16 -9.10
N GLY A 462 -28.68 7.18 -8.30
CA GLY A 462 -28.78 8.58 -8.72
C GLY A 462 -27.69 8.95 -9.73
N SER A 463 -27.85 10.09 -10.41
CA SER A 463 -26.78 10.63 -11.25
C SER A 463 -25.62 11.14 -10.40
N GLU A 464 -24.40 10.81 -10.78
CA GLU A 464 -23.20 11.16 -10.01
C GLU A 464 -21.98 11.42 -10.92
N TYR A 465 -20.96 12.07 -10.34
CA TYR A 465 -19.65 12.15 -10.97
C TYR A 465 -18.79 11.00 -10.47
N VAL A 466 -18.38 10.15 -11.41
CA VAL A 466 -17.57 8.98 -11.14
C VAL A 466 -16.10 9.36 -11.20
N PHE A 467 -15.36 9.04 -10.14
CA PHE A 467 -13.91 9.20 -10.07
C PHE A 467 -13.25 7.84 -9.84
N LYS A 468 -12.11 7.60 -10.49
CA LYS A 468 -11.37 6.34 -10.39
C LYS A 468 -10.98 5.97 -8.95
N TYR A 469 -10.69 6.95 -8.09
CA TYR A 469 -10.35 6.70 -6.68
C TYR A 469 -11.50 6.15 -5.83
N LYS A 470 -12.76 6.37 -6.23
CA LYS A 470 -13.93 5.84 -5.54
C LYS A 470 -14.35 4.49 -6.08
N GLU A 471 -14.22 4.33 -7.39
CA GLU A 471 -14.57 3.09 -8.10
C GLU A 471 -13.38 2.66 -8.97
N PRO A 472 -12.36 1.97 -8.39
CA PRO A 472 -11.16 1.57 -9.12
C PRO A 472 -11.44 0.65 -10.32
N SER A 473 -12.49 -0.17 -10.24
CA SER A 473 -12.90 -1.07 -11.32
C SER A 473 -13.62 -0.35 -12.47
N GLN A 474 -14.02 0.91 -12.29
CA GLN A 474 -14.78 1.64 -13.31
C GLN A 474 -13.82 2.20 -14.37
N GLU A 475 -14.13 1.93 -15.63
CA GLU A 475 -13.41 2.48 -16.77
C GLU A 475 -13.97 3.83 -17.20
N PHE A 476 -13.17 4.60 -17.93
CA PHE A 476 -13.56 5.89 -18.48
C PHE A 476 -14.68 5.75 -19.52
N ASP A 477 -15.78 6.48 -19.32
CA ASP A 477 -16.87 6.54 -20.29
C ASP A 477 -16.59 7.61 -21.34
N GLU A 478 -16.20 7.19 -22.54
CA GLU A 478 -15.92 8.07 -23.67
C GLU A 478 -17.14 8.86 -24.16
N THR A 479 -18.34 8.37 -23.85
CA THR A 479 -19.62 8.97 -24.26
C THR A 479 -20.08 10.09 -23.33
N SER A 480 -19.42 10.26 -22.17
CA SER A 480 -19.75 11.33 -21.24
C SER A 480 -19.44 12.71 -21.83
N ASP A 481 -20.43 13.59 -21.77
CA ASP A 481 -20.32 14.99 -22.22
C ASP A 481 -19.95 15.97 -21.10
N LEU A 482 -20.04 15.55 -19.84
CA LEU A 482 -19.85 16.40 -18.67
C LEU A 482 -18.73 15.84 -17.80
N PHE A 483 -17.82 16.72 -17.41
CA PHE A 483 -16.67 16.38 -16.57
C PHE A 483 -16.60 17.31 -15.36
N GLN A 484 -15.97 16.81 -14.30
CA GLN A 484 -15.71 17.58 -13.09
C GLN A 484 -14.27 17.37 -12.66
N VAL A 485 -13.52 18.46 -12.49
CA VAL A 485 -12.21 18.45 -11.83
C VAL A 485 -12.37 18.11 -10.36
N HIS A 486 -11.46 17.29 -9.82
CA HIS A 486 -11.43 16.95 -8.41
C HIS A 486 -11.43 18.20 -7.52
N LEU A 487 -12.28 18.22 -6.48
CA LEU A 487 -12.48 19.46 -5.71
C LEU A 487 -11.22 19.89 -4.94
N GLY A 488 -10.33 18.95 -4.63
CA GLY A 488 -9.02 19.23 -4.00
C GLY A 488 -8.04 20.01 -4.89
N LEU A 489 -8.29 20.08 -6.20
CA LEU A 489 -7.44 20.78 -7.17
C LEU A 489 -7.97 22.17 -7.56
N ILE A 490 -9.18 22.53 -7.14
CA ILE A 490 -9.84 23.77 -7.57
C ILE A 490 -9.02 25.00 -7.21
N ASP A 491 -8.59 25.12 -5.95
CA ASP A 491 -7.88 26.31 -5.48
C ASP A 491 -6.48 26.40 -6.13
N PHE A 492 -5.78 25.27 -6.32
CA PHE A 492 -4.49 25.22 -7.03
C PHE A 492 -4.59 25.62 -8.51
N LEU A 493 -5.63 25.15 -9.20
CA LEU A 493 -5.87 25.44 -10.62
C LEU A 493 -6.60 26.79 -10.84
N GLY A 494 -7.00 27.49 -9.78
CA GLY A 494 -7.72 28.76 -9.87
C GLY A 494 -9.12 28.65 -10.50
N LEU A 495 -9.77 27.49 -10.37
CA LEU A 495 -11.05 27.20 -11.05
C LEU A 495 -12.24 27.82 -10.30
N LYS A 496 -13.24 28.30 -11.06
CA LYS A 496 -14.47 28.87 -10.51
C LYS A 496 -15.57 27.81 -10.40
N ARG A 497 -16.47 27.97 -9.42
CA ARG A 497 -17.66 27.11 -9.24
C ARG A 497 -18.79 27.37 -10.23
N TYR A 498 -18.78 28.51 -10.93
CA TYR A 498 -19.81 28.88 -11.89
C TYR A 498 -19.12 29.51 -13.10
N GLU A 499 -19.61 29.21 -14.30
CA GLU A 499 -19.44 30.14 -15.41
C GLU A 499 -20.13 31.44 -15.02
N LYS A 500 -19.45 32.58 -15.21
CA LYS A 500 -20.19 33.84 -15.27
C LYS A 500 -21.13 33.70 -16.47
N LYS A 501 -22.43 33.66 -16.20
CA LYS A 501 -23.47 33.78 -17.23
C LYS A 501 -23.25 35.04 -18.07
#